data_AF-A0A2X3IZV2-F1
#
_entry.id   AF-A0A2X3IZV2-F1
#
_cell.length_a   1.000
_cell.length_b   1.000
_cell.length_c   1.000
_cell.angle_alpha   90.00
_cell.angle_beta   90.00
_cell.angle_gamma   90.00
#
_symmetry.space_group_name_H-M   'P 1'
#
loop_
_entity.id
_entity.type
_entity.pdbx_description
1 polymer ?
#
loop_
_entity_poly.entity_id
_entity_poly.type
_entity_poly.pdbx_seq_one_letter_code
_entity_poly.pdbx_strand_id
1 'polypeptide(L)'
;MKLRSLLVLLVVTTVVGCKAPPPKMTDDTIVTSTVNGVTLTHRYVVEVPKEFTPVNADYRALYPGSIMSKPDFGGKVLAQLENGQSYTVLGEVEKPLVCYRRTG
;
A
#
# COMPACT_ATOMS: atom_id res chain seq x y z
N MET A 1 5.91 23.29 53.92
CA MET A 1 5.84 22.05 53.12
C MET A 1 4.56 22.02 52.27
N LYS A 2 4.43 22.91 51.27
CA LYS A 2 3.22 22.98 50.40
C LYS A 2 3.55 23.32 48.94
N LEU A 3 4.67 24.00 48.70
CA LEU A 3 5.14 24.35 47.36
C LEU A 3 5.84 23.19 46.62
N ARG A 4 6.50 22.29 47.36
CA ARG A 4 7.22 21.13 46.78
C ARG A 4 6.28 20.11 46.12
N SER A 5 5.10 19.85 46.69
CA SER A 5 4.11 18.94 46.10
C SER A 5 3.42 19.53 44.86
N LEU A 6 3.27 20.85 44.79
CA LEU A 6 2.67 21.55 43.63
C LEU A 6 3.58 21.49 42.40
N LEU A 7 4.90 21.55 42.60
CA LEU A 7 5.88 21.46 41.51
C LEU A 7 5.92 20.07 40.88
N VAL A 8 5.73 19.02 41.67
CA VAL A 8 5.70 17.63 41.16
C VAL A 8 4.45 17.38 40.32
N LEU A 9 3.29 17.94 40.68
CA LEU A 9 2.06 17.80 39.91
C LEU A 9 2.16 18.45 38.52
N LEU A 10 2.87 19.58 38.42
CA LEU A 10 3.08 20.31 37.17
C LEU A 10 3.94 19.50 36.17
N VAL A 11 4.98 18.80 36.67
CA VAL A 11 5.92 18.03 35.84
C VAL A 11 5.26 16.79 35.23
N VAL A 12 4.28 16.17 35.88
CA VAL A 12 3.60 14.99 35.32
C VAL A 12 2.71 15.36 34.12
N THR A 13 2.16 16.58 34.09
CA THR A 13 1.27 17.01 32.99
C THR A 13 2.00 17.33 31.68
N THR A 14 3.30 17.63 31.71
CA THR A 14 4.05 17.98 30.50
C THR A 14 4.57 16.75 29.73
N VAL A 15 4.67 15.59 30.38
CA VAL A 15 5.24 14.37 29.78
C VAL A 15 4.19 13.56 28.98
N VAL A 16 2.89 13.74 29.25
CA VAL A 16 1.81 13.05 28.51
C VAL A 16 1.53 13.69 27.14
N GLY A 17 2.16 14.83 26.84
CA GLY A 17 2.00 15.57 25.57
C GLY A 17 2.79 15.01 24.39
N CYS A 18 3.64 14.00 24.59
CA CYS A 18 4.41 13.40 23.50
C CYS A 18 3.52 12.44 22.69
N LYS A 19 2.56 13.00 21.93
CA LYS A 19 1.95 12.25 20.81
C LYS A 19 3.08 11.97 19.82
N ALA A 20 3.52 10.72 19.78
CA ALA A 20 4.41 10.25 18.73
C ALA A 20 3.82 10.68 17.37
N PRO A 21 4.60 11.31 16.49
CA PRO A 21 4.15 11.63 15.15
C PRO A 21 3.58 10.36 14.50
N PRO A 22 2.45 10.44 13.77
CA PRO A 22 1.93 9.29 13.07
C PRO A 22 3.06 8.68 12.21
N PRO A 23 3.20 7.35 12.18
CA PRO A 23 4.28 6.70 11.48
C PRO A 23 4.29 7.17 10.03
N LYS A 24 5.45 7.63 9.58
CA LYS A 24 5.61 8.10 8.20
C LYS A 24 5.36 6.93 7.27
N MET A 25 4.31 7.02 6.45
CA MET A 25 4.03 5.99 5.46
C MET A 25 5.14 5.97 4.42
N THR A 26 5.71 4.79 4.19
CA THR A 26 6.76 4.53 3.20
C THR A 26 6.17 3.71 2.06
N ASP A 27 6.90 3.62 0.93
CA ASP A 27 6.49 2.83 -0.24
C ASP A 27 6.19 1.34 0.09
N ASP A 28 6.80 0.81 1.14
CA ASP A 28 6.63 -0.58 1.59
C ASP A 28 5.55 -0.74 2.66
N THR A 29 4.92 0.35 3.11
CA THR A 29 3.87 0.26 4.10
C THR A 29 2.67 -0.49 3.52
N ILE A 30 2.23 -1.56 4.17
CA ILE A 30 1.08 -2.34 3.72
C ILE A 30 -0.19 -1.66 4.21
N VAL A 31 -1.08 -1.36 3.27
CA VAL A 31 -2.39 -0.77 3.53
C VAL A 31 -3.48 -1.67 2.99
N THR A 32 -4.68 -1.51 3.55
CA THR A 32 -5.86 -2.25 3.13
C THR A 32 -6.91 -1.26 2.67
N SER A 33 -7.40 -1.45 1.44
CA SER A 33 -8.37 -0.59 0.78
C SER A 33 -9.55 -1.44 0.32
N THR A 34 -10.78 -0.90 0.37
CA THR A 34 -11.97 -1.61 -0.12
C THR A 34 -12.46 -0.95 -1.40
N VAL A 35 -12.54 -1.72 -2.48
CA VAL A 35 -12.98 -1.26 -3.81
C VAL A 35 -14.06 -2.21 -4.30
N ASN A 36 -15.24 -1.69 -4.65
CA ASN A 36 -16.40 -2.49 -5.09
C ASN A 36 -16.75 -3.65 -4.13
N GLY A 37 -16.53 -3.47 -2.82
CA GLY A 37 -16.75 -4.51 -1.81
C GLY A 37 -15.64 -5.58 -1.71
N VAL A 38 -14.59 -5.47 -2.52
CA VAL A 38 -13.40 -6.33 -2.47
C VAL A 38 -12.31 -5.67 -1.63
N THR A 39 -11.80 -6.41 -0.65
CA THR A 39 -10.69 -5.97 0.20
C THR A 39 -9.36 -6.24 -0.49
N LEU A 40 -8.62 -5.18 -0.79
CA LEU A 40 -7.29 -5.23 -1.40
C LEU A 40 -6.23 -4.87 -0.36
N THR A 41 -5.29 -5.78 -0.14
CA THR A 41 -4.08 -5.52 0.67
C THR A 41 -2.91 -5.29 -0.26
N HIS A 42 -2.33 -4.09 -0.21
CA HIS A 42 -1.28 -3.67 -1.13
C HIS A 42 -0.27 -2.75 -0.47
N ARG A 43 0.89 -2.57 -1.13
CA ARG A 43 1.87 -1.56 -0.74
C ARG A 43 1.30 -0.17 -0.96
N TYR A 44 1.63 0.76 -0.07
CA TYR A 44 1.16 2.14 -0.10
C TYR A 44 1.58 2.89 -1.37
N VAL A 45 2.69 2.48 -2.00
CA VAL A 45 3.13 3.01 -3.30
C VAL A 45 2.15 2.71 -4.44
N VAL A 46 1.35 1.65 -4.31
CA VAL A 46 0.36 1.25 -5.31
C VAL A 46 -0.88 2.11 -5.15
N GLU A 47 -1.26 2.80 -6.22
CA GLU A 47 -2.49 3.60 -6.24
C GLU A 47 -3.71 2.69 -6.23
N VAL A 48 -4.67 3.03 -5.37
CA VAL A 48 -5.92 2.29 -5.24
C VAL A 48 -6.76 2.54 -6.50
N PRO A 49 -7.24 1.49 -7.19
CA PRO A 49 -8.08 1.66 -8.36
C PRO A 49 -9.46 2.21 -8.00
N LYS A 50 -10.11 2.93 -8.91
CA LYS A 50 -11.50 3.40 -8.71
C LYS A 50 -12.50 2.26 -8.79
N GLU A 51 -12.23 1.29 -9.67
CA GLU A 51 -13.05 0.12 -9.89
C GLU A 51 -12.17 -1.13 -9.92
N PHE A 52 -12.67 -2.21 -9.34
CA PHE A 52 -11.97 -3.48 -9.31
C PHE A 52 -12.94 -4.63 -9.59
N THR A 53 -12.62 -5.43 -10.62
CA THR A 53 -13.33 -6.68 -10.92
C THR A 53 -12.41 -7.86 -10.66
N PRO A 54 -12.71 -8.72 -9.67
CA PRO A 54 -11.83 -9.84 -9.32
C PRO A 54 -11.76 -10.87 -10.46
N VAL A 55 -10.55 -11.35 -10.72
CA VAL A 55 -10.26 -12.40 -11.72
C VAL A 55 -9.59 -13.60 -11.04
N ASN A 56 -8.53 -13.37 -10.26
CA ASN A 56 -7.77 -14.40 -9.54
C ASN A 56 -7.38 -15.60 -10.41
N ALA A 57 -6.72 -15.34 -11.54
CA ALA A 57 -6.28 -16.37 -12.47
C ALA A 57 -4.78 -16.27 -12.75
N ASP A 58 -4.15 -17.42 -12.99
CA ASP A 58 -2.75 -17.51 -13.34
C ASP A 58 -2.54 -17.37 -14.84
N TYR A 59 -1.55 -16.54 -15.19
CA TYR A 59 -1.17 -16.24 -16.56
C TYR A 59 0.33 -16.43 -16.74
N ARG A 60 0.73 -16.41 -18.01
CA ARG A 60 2.13 -16.44 -18.42
C ARG A 60 2.44 -15.25 -19.29
N ALA A 61 3.54 -14.57 -19.01
CA ALA A 61 3.97 -13.40 -19.77
C ALA A 61 4.42 -13.83 -21.16
N LEU A 62 3.74 -13.34 -22.20
CA LEU A 62 4.14 -13.59 -23.59
C LEU A 62 5.33 -12.73 -24.01
N TYR A 63 5.46 -11.55 -23.38
CA TYR A 63 6.53 -10.59 -23.63
C TYR A 63 7.00 -9.99 -22.29
N PRO A 64 8.24 -9.49 -22.23
CA PRO A 64 8.70 -8.75 -21.08
C PRO A 64 7.85 -7.48 -20.86
N GLY A 65 7.59 -7.14 -19.60
CA GLY A 65 6.75 -6.00 -19.26
C GLY A 65 7.13 -5.39 -17.93
N SER A 66 6.75 -4.12 -17.71
CA SER A 66 6.97 -3.45 -16.43
C SER A 66 5.72 -3.51 -15.57
N ILE A 67 5.94 -3.87 -14.31
CA ILE A 67 4.95 -3.88 -13.25
C ILE A 67 5.00 -2.49 -12.59
N MET A 68 3.96 -1.68 -12.82
CA MET A 68 3.88 -0.28 -12.40
C MET A 68 3.05 -0.08 -11.12
N SER A 69 3.40 0.93 -10.33
CA SER A 69 2.66 1.34 -9.12
C SER A 69 1.36 2.09 -9.42
N LYS A 70 1.24 2.61 -10.64
CA LYS A 70 0.09 3.37 -11.13
C LYS A 70 -0.18 2.99 -12.57
N PRO A 71 -1.43 3.17 -13.04
CA PRO A 71 -1.81 2.85 -14.41
C PRO A 71 -1.27 3.79 -15.50
N ASP A 72 -0.47 4.80 -15.15
CA ASP A 72 0.11 5.77 -16.07
C ASP A 72 1.65 5.64 -16.17
N PHE A 73 2.24 6.39 -17.10
CA PHE A 73 3.70 6.45 -17.27
C PHE A 73 4.44 7.20 -16.14
N GLY A 74 3.71 7.81 -15.20
CA GLY A 74 4.27 8.49 -14.03
C GLY A 74 4.48 7.56 -12.83
N GLY A 75 3.97 6.33 -12.89
CA GLY A 75 4.15 5.32 -11.85
C GLY A 75 5.60 4.87 -11.66
N LYS A 76 5.92 4.37 -10.47
CA LYS A 76 7.22 3.72 -10.23
C LYS A 76 7.17 2.28 -10.76
N VAL A 77 8.26 1.83 -11.35
CA VAL A 77 8.44 0.41 -11.69
C VAL A 77 8.65 -0.36 -10.38
N LEU A 78 7.72 -1.23 -10.04
CA LEU A 78 7.78 -2.09 -8.86
C LEU A 78 8.51 -3.41 -9.15
N ALA A 79 8.43 -3.90 -10.39
CA ALA A 79 9.08 -5.11 -10.85
C ALA A 79 9.11 -5.16 -12.39
N GLN A 80 9.81 -6.15 -12.93
CA GLN A 80 9.76 -6.52 -14.33
C GLN A 80 9.20 -7.95 -14.45
N LEU A 81 8.38 -8.15 -15.47
CA LEU A 81 7.96 -9.46 -15.94
C LEU A 81 8.91 -9.89 -17.05
N GLU A 82 9.41 -11.11 -16.95
CA GLU A 82 10.23 -11.73 -17.99
C GLU A 82 9.36 -12.54 -18.96
N ASN A 83 9.87 -12.77 -20.17
CA ASN A 83 9.18 -13.64 -21.12
C ASN A 83 9.05 -15.06 -20.55
N GLY A 84 7.84 -15.61 -20.56
CA GLY A 84 7.53 -16.92 -20.03
C GLY A 84 7.36 -16.96 -18.52
N GLN A 85 7.49 -15.84 -17.81
CA GLN A 85 7.27 -15.77 -16.36
C GLN A 85 5.79 -15.95 -16.03
N SER A 86 5.50 -16.79 -15.03
CA SER A 86 4.15 -16.95 -14.47
C SER A 86 3.82 -15.79 -13.53
N TYR A 87 2.57 -15.32 -13.57
CA TYR A 87 2.06 -14.31 -12.65
C TYR A 87 0.56 -14.51 -12.44
N THR A 88 0.06 -14.07 -11.29
CA THR A 88 -1.37 -14.14 -10.98
C THR A 88 -2.01 -12.78 -11.22
N VAL A 89 -3.05 -12.74 -12.05
CA VAL A 89 -3.90 -11.56 -12.19
C VAL A 89 -4.93 -11.57 -11.07
N LEU A 90 -4.91 -10.55 -10.23
CA LEU A 90 -5.87 -10.39 -9.14
C LEU A 90 -7.22 -9.90 -9.66
N GLY A 91 -7.20 -8.96 -10.60
CA GLY A 91 -8.42 -8.40 -11.17
C GLY A 91 -8.17 -7.36 -12.24
N GLU A 92 -9.22 -7.05 -12.99
CA GLU A 92 -9.26 -5.96 -13.94
C GLU A 92 -9.52 -4.64 -13.22
N VAL A 93 -8.84 -3.60 -13.69
CA VAL A 93 -8.95 -2.22 -13.21
C VAL A 93 -9.13 -1.33 -14.42
N GLU A 94 -9.98 -0.29 -14.35
CA GLU A 94 -10.07 0.82 -15.33
C GLU A 94 -9.56 0.44 -16.74
N LYS A 95 -10.41 -0.14 -17.60
CA LYS A 95 -9.96 -0.74 -18.88
C LYS A 95 -9.03 0.21 -19.65
N PRO A 96 -7.86 -0.26 -20.15
CA PRO A 96 -7.41 -1.65 -20.32
C PRO A 96 -6.45 -2.16 -19.21
N LEU A 97 -6.55 -1.67 -17.98
CA LEU A 97 -5.53 -1.91 -16.95
C LEU A 97 -5.81 -3.19 -16.11
N VAL A 98 -4.77 -3.77 -15.54
CA VAL A 98 -4.87 -5.03 -14.79
C VAL A 98 -3.98 -5.00 -13.55
N CYS A 99 -4.53 -5.44 -12.42
CA CYS A 99 -3.80 -5.64 -11.17
C CYS A 99 -3.25 -7.08 -11.08
N TYR A 100 -1.96 -7.22 -10.84
CA TYR A 100 -1.27 -8.50 -10.72
C TYR A 100 -0.62 -8.68 -9.35
N ARG A 101 -0.33 -9.93 -9.01
CA ARG A 101 0.53 -10.37 -7.92
C ARG A 101 1.63 -11.22 -8.53
N ARG A 102 2.89 -10.89 -8.24
CA ARG A 102 4.00 -11.79 -8.60
C ARG A 102 3.89 -13.05 -7.75
N THR A 103 3.68 -14.18 -8.41
CA THR A 103 3.86 -15.51 -7.84
C THR A 103 5.37 -15.77 -7.86
N GLY A 104 5.96 -15.93 -6.68
CA GLY A 104 7.40 -16.12 -6.49
C GLY A 104 7.87 -17.47 -6.97
#